data_AF-A0A6C0E5Q4-F1
#
_entry.id   AF-A0A6C0E5Q4-F1
#
_cell.length_a   1.000
_cell.length_b   1.000
_cell.length_c   1.000
_cell.angle_alpha   90.00
_cell.angle_beta   90.00
_cell.angle_gamma   90.00
#
_symmetry.space_group_name_H-M   'P 1'
#
loop_
_entity.id
_entity.type
_entity.pdbx_description
1 polymer ?
#
loop_
_entity_poly.entity_id
_entity_poly.type
_entity_poly.pdbx_seq_one_letter_code
_entity_poly.pdbx_strand_id
1 'polypeptide(L)'
;MYTLTTQPYLDTVSQCYKNIIMINRIPEGPLKYYVQRIQLRPLSSFQCYQNACDPLQKCGLALSSISSHLSYNNCQLGNKCNMLMTPNEIPDLFSFLVSNGYRIDTSITKMMNNSDIRLSNKNILCFFTYSGDVKDHMYGT
;
A
#
# COMPACT_ATOMS: atom_id res chain seq x y z
N MET A 1 -6.11 1.40 -12.95
CA MET A 1 -6.64 1.72 -11.62
C MET A 1 -5.87 0.93 -10.57
N TYR A 2 -5.61 1.57 -9.43
CA TYR A 2 -4.87 1.02 -8.30
C TYR A 2 -5.76 1.04 -7.06
N THR A 3 -5.50 0.13 -6.13
CA THR A 3 -6.25 0.00 -4.88
C THR A 3 -5.27 -0.03 -3.72
N LEU A 4 -5.48 0.85 -2.74
CA LEU A 4 -4.82 0.77 -1.45
C LEU A 4 -5.72 0.00 -0.47
N THR A 5 -5.13 -0.91 0.27
CA THR A 5 -5.80 -1.67 1.32
C THR A 5 -4.97 -1.66 2.59
N THR A 6 -5.60 -1.72 3.76
CA THR A 6 -4.92 -2.00 5.02
C THR A 6 -5.10 -3.45 5.41
N GLN A 7 -4.04 -4.07 5.95
CA GLN A 7 -4.13 -5.40 6.54
C GLN A 7 -3.22 -5.53 7.76
N PRO A 8 -3.55 -6.42 8.72
CA PRO A 8 -2.64 -6.76 9.80
C PRO A 8 -1.38 -7.44 9.27
N TYR A 9 -0.25 -7.12 9.88
CA TYR A 9 1.06 -7.67 9.57
C TYR A 9 1.84 -7.91 10.86
N LEU A 10 2.44 -9.10 10.98
CA LEU A 10 3.33 -9.45 12.08
C LEU A 10 4.73 -8.92 11.78
N ASP A 11 5.15 -7.91 12.52
CA ASP A 11 6.54 -7.48 12.54
C ASP A 11 7.36 -8.48 13.35
N THR A 12 8.27 -9.20 12.69
CA THR A 12 9.05 -10.26 13.33
C THR A 12 10.20 -9.72 14.17
N VAL A 13 10.59 -8.47 13.97
CA VAL A 13 11.65 -7.83 14.76
C VAL A 13 11.06 -7.35 16.08
N SER A 14 9.93 -6.65 16.03
CA SER A 14 9.26 -6.13 17.24
C SER A 14 8.25 -7.10 17.86
N GLN A 15 7.98 -8.25 17.24
CA GLN A 15 7.00 -9.25 17.68
C GLN A 15 5.61 -8.66 17.94
N CYS A 16 5.20 -7.68 17.15
CA CYS A 16 3.92 -6.98 17.31
C CYS A 16 3.12 -6.99 16.01
N TYR A 17 1.80 -7.05 16.14
CA TYR A 17 0.88 -6.84 15.03
C TYR A 17 0.72 -5.35 14.77
N LYS A 18 0.92 -4.95 13.52
CA LYS A 18 0.62 -3.60 13.06
C LYS A 18 -0.13 -3.67 11.74
N ASN A 19 -1.00 -2.71 11.51
CA ASN A 19 -1.63 -2.57 10.20
C ASN A 19 -0.63 -1.89 9.25
N ILE A 20 -0.53 -2.42 8.03
CA ILE A 20 0.30 -1.86 6.97
C ILE A 20 -0.55 -1.51 5.75
N ILE A 21 -0.04 -0.58 4.93
CA ILE A 21 -0.68 -0.21 3.67
C ILE A 21 -0.13 -1.08 2.53
N MET A 22 -1.05 -1.73 1.83
CA MET A 22 -0.81 -2.62 0.70
C MET A 22 -1.35 -2.02 -0.59
N ILE A 23 -0.76 -2.42 -1.71
CA ILE A 23 -1.22 -2.05 -3.05
C ILE A 23 -1.40 -3.29 -3.93
N ASN A 24 -2.38 -3.28 -4.82
CA ASN A 24 -2.70 -4.43 -5.68
C ASN A 24 -1.67 -4.68 -6.79
N ARG A 25 -1.01 -3.64 -7.30
CA ARG A 25 0.03 -3.70 -8.35
C ARG A 25 0.98 -2.52 -8.23
N ILE A 26 2.15 -2.62 -8.84
CA ILE A 26 3.09 -1.50 -8.92
C ILE A 26 2.44 -0.36 -9.73
N PRO A 27 2.33 0.86 -9.18
CA PRO A 27 1.70 1.98 -9.84
C PRO A 27 2.66 2.67 -10.80
N GLU A 28 2.12 3.43 -11.73
CA GLU A 28 2.87 4.41 -12.51
C GLU A 28 3.16 5.65 -11.65
N GLY A 29 4.09 6.48 -12.10
CA GLY A 29 4.48 7.72 -11.40
C GLY A 29 5.40 7.52 -10.18
N PRO A 30 5.57 8.58 -9.36
CA PRO A 30 6.51 8.61 -8.22
C PRO A 30 6.25 7.58 -7.12
N LEU A 31 5.00 7.15 -6.92
CA LEU A 31 4.63 6.19 -5.87
C LEU A 31 5.33 4.83 -6.04
N LYS A 32 5.75 4.47 -7.26
CA LYS A 32 6.43 3.19 -7.55
C LYS A 32 7.71 3.00 -6.73
N TYR A 33 8.40 4.08 -6.36
CA TYR A 33 9.65 4.03 -5.59
C TYR A 33 9.43 3.69 -4.12
N TYR A 34 8.20 3.82 -3.63
CA TYR A 34 7.79 3.46 -2.28
C TYR A 34 7.10 2.09 -2.23
N VAL A 35 7.02 1.36 -3.35
CA VAL A 35 6.44 0.02 -3.36
C VAL A 35 7.54 -1.01 -3.14
N GLN A 36 7.38 -1.84 -2.12
CA GLN A 36 8.25 -2.96 -1.84
C GLN A 36 7.48 -4.29 -1.81
N ARG A 37 8.15 -5.35 -2.27
CA ARG A 37 7.65 -6.72 -2.14
C ARG A 37 7.96 -7.22 -0.73
N ILE A 38 6.95 -7.75 -0.06
CA ILE A 38 7.09 -8.36 1.25
C ILE A 38 6.59 -9.80 1.24
N GLN A 39 7.17 -10.61 2.12
CA GLN A 39 6.63 -11.91 2.47
C GLN A 39 5.52 -11.73 3.51
N LEU A 40 4.35 -12.28 3.23
CA LEU A 40 3.22 -12.34 4.14
C LEU A 40 3.28 -13.70 4.85
N ARG A 41 3.55 -13.65 6.15
CA ARG A 41 3.52 -14.83 7.02
C ARG A 41 2.10 -14.99 7.58
N PRO A 42 1.68 -16.22 7.89
CA PRO A 42 0.44 -16.44 8.64
C PRO A 42 0.44 -15.62 9.92
N LEU A 43 -0.68 -15.00 10.23
CA LEU A 43 -0.89 -14.25 11.47
C LEU A 43 -1.11 -15.19 12.67
N SER A 44 -1.32 -16.48 12.41
CA SER A 44 -1.52 -17.48 13.46
C SER A 44 -1.14 -18.86 12.94
N SER A 45 -0.71 -19.76 13.84
CA SER A 45 -0.53 -21.18 13.56
C SER A 45 -1.83 -21.90 13.19
N PHE A 46 -2.99 -21.31 13.54
CA PHE A 46 -4.31 -21.82 13.18
C PHE A 46 -4.80 -21.38 11.80
N GLN A 47 -4.09 -20.46 11.13
CA GLN A 47 -4.29 -20.20 9.70
C GLN A 47 -3.64 -21.34 8.91
N CYS A 48 -4.23 -22.54 9.03
CA CYS A 48 -3.87 -23.68 8.23
C CYS A 48 -4.24 -23.44 6.77
N TYR A 49 -3.34 -23.91 5.89
CA TYR A 49 -3.48 -24.03 4.45
C TYR A 49 -4.92 -23.95 3.96
N GLN A 50 -5.27 -22.78 3.43
CA GLN A 50 -6.47 -22.65 2.63
C GLN A 50 -6.39 -23.66 1.48
N ASN A 51 -7.53 -24.31 1.24
CA ASN A 51 -7.71 -25.38 0.27
C ASN A 51 -7.22 -24.97 -1.13
N ALA A 52 -7.04 -25.92 -2.06
CA ALA A 52 -6.58 -25.64 -3.43
C ALA A 52 -7.34 -24.50 -4.16
N CYS A 53 -8.56 -24.20 -3.71
CA CYS A 53 -9.42 -23.16 -4.26
C CYS A 53 -9.13 -21.72 -3.78
N ASP A 54 -8.36 -21.51 -2.70
CA ASP A 54 -8.06 -20.16 -2.19
C ASP A 54 -6.65 -20.12 -1.57
N PRO A 55 -5.57 -20.21 -2.35
CA PRO A 55 -4.22 -20.32 -1.79
C PRO A 55 -3.81 -19.06 -1.00
N LEU A 56 -3.25 -19.27 0.19
CA LEU A 56 -2.67 -18.22 1.02
C LEU A 56 -1.65 -17.39 0.23
N GLN A 57 -1.91 -16.09 0.13
CA GLN A 57 -1.00 -15.15 -0.51
C GLN A 57 0.29 -15.03 0.30
N LYS A 58 1.37 -15.70 -0.11
CA LYS A 58 2.68 -15.69 0.56
C LYS A 58 3.49 -14.40 0.34
N CYS A 59 3.14 -13.64 -0.70
CA CYS A 59 3.86 -12.43 -1.10
C CYS A 59 2.86 -11.33 -1.48
N GLY A 60 3.15 -10.09 -1.08
CA GLY A 60 2.34 -8.94 -1.44
C GLY A 60 3.17 -7.68 -1.66
N LEU A 61 2.53 -6.64 -2.17
CA LEU A 61 3.15 -5.33 -2.37
C LEU A 61 2.68 -4.40 -1.25
N ALA A 62 3.63 -3.87 -0.49
CA ALA A 62 3.40 -2.94 0.59
C ALA A 62 4.07 -1.60 0.28
N LEU A 63 3.52 -0.53 0.85
CA LEU A 63 4.16 0.77 0.81
C LEU A 63 5.22 0.89 1.91
N SER A 64 6.37 1.47 1.57
CA SER A 64 7.33 1.98 2.54
C SER A 64 6.94 3.39 2.98
N SER A 65 7.34 3.77 4.18
CA SER A 65 7.08 5.12 4.73
C SER A 65 7.51 6.21 3.74
N ILE A 66 6.64 7.21 3.54
CA ILE A 66 6.93 8.41 2.72
C ILE A 66 7.39 9.57 3.61
N SER A 67 7.06 9.53 4.90
CA SER A 67 7.37 10.60 5.84
C SER A 67 8.86 10.60 6.22
N SER A 68 9.55 11.70 5.92
CA SER A 68 10.96 11.92 6.28
C SER A 68 11.17 11.99 7.79
N HIS A 69 10.15 12.35 8.56
CA HIS A 69 10.24 12.54 10.01
C HIS A 69 10.32 11.22 10.80
N LEU A 70 9.75 10.13 10.28
CA LEU A 70 9.86 8.80 10.91
C LEU A 70 11.17 8.09 10.53
N SER A 71 11.83 8.55 9.47
CA SER A 71 13.12 8.03 9.03
C SER A 71 14.30 8.49 9.91
N TYR A 72 14.13 9.52 10.76
CA TYR A 72 15.27 10.16 11.42
C TYR A 72 15.77 9.43 12.68
N ASN A 73 14.90 8.69 13.38
CA ASN A 73 15.24 8.15 14.70
C ASN A 73 15.64 6.67 14.72
N ASN A 74 15.49 5.93 13.63
CA ASN A 74 15.86 4.49 13.56
C ASN A 74 16.58 4.06 12.26
N CYS A 75 16.86 5.00 11.35
CA CYS A 75 17.58 4.74 10.09
C CYS A 75 18.96 5.39 10.10
N GLN A 76 19.68 5.32 11.24
CA GLN A 76 21.08 5.69 11.25
C GLN A 76 21.91 4.52 10.71
N LEU A 77 22.78 4.84 9.74
CA LEU A 77 23.84 4.00 9.17
C LEU A 77 23.41 2.95 8.12
N GLY A 78 23.35 3.40 6.87
CA GLY A 78 23.67 2.57 5.69
C GLY A 78 22.68 1.47 5.29
N ASN A 79 21.66 1.18 6.09
CA ASN A 79 20.67 0.16 5.81
C ASN A 79 19.37 0.79 5.31
N LYS A 80 18.88 0.31 4.16
CA LYS A 80 17.53 0.63 3.66
C LYS A 80 16.54 0.40 4.80
N CYS A 81 15.88 1.46 5.24
CA CYS A 81 14.80 1.33 6.18
C CYS A 81 13.61 0.67 5.49
N ASN A 82 13.48 -0.63 5.69
CA ASN A 82 12.31 -1.43 5.30
C ASN A 82 11.12 -1.12 6.21
N MET A 83 10.89 0.16 6.55
CA MET A 83 9.76 0.58 7.36
C MET A 83 8.51 0.56 6.49
N LEU A 84 7.64 -0.41 6.76
CA LEU A 84 6.33 -0.51 6.14
C LEU A 84 5.45 0.64 6.63
N MET A 85 4.79 1.31 5.70
CA MET A 85 3.86 2.39 5.95
C MET A 85 2.68 1.89 6.79
N THR A 86 2.34 2.65 7.83
CA THR A 86 1.22 2.37 8.72
C THR A 86 0.06 3.33 8.46
N PRO A 87 -1.18 3.03 8.94
CA PRO A 87 -2.32 3.93 8.80
C PRO A 87 -2.11 5.36 9.34
N ASN A 88 -1.16 5.56 10.25
CA ASN A 88 -0.87 6.90 10.79
C ASN A 88 -0.30 7.86 9.73
N GLU A 89 0.23 7.33 8.63
CA GLU A 89 0.81 8.10 7.53
C GLU A 89 -0.19 8.36 6.39
N ILE A 90 -1.46 7.94 6.52
CA ILE A 90 -2.49 8.15 5.49
C ILE A 90 -2.62 9.62 5.06
N PRO A 91 -2.60 10.62 5.98
CA PRO A 91 -2.67 12.03 5.57
C PRO A 91 -1.51 12.45 4.66
N ASP A 92 -0.29 12.04 4.99
CA ASP A 92 0.91 12.32 4.20
C ASP A 92 0.85 11.61 2.85
N LEU A 93 0.40 10.34 2.84
CA LEU A 93 0.20 9.58 1.62
C LEU A 93 -0.81 10.25 0.69
N PHE A 94 -1.96 10.69 1.21
CA PHE A 94 -2.98 11.36 0.38
C PHE A 94 -2.47 12.69 -0.16
N SER A 95 -1.75 13.45 0.66
CA SER A 95 -1.09 14.69 0.23
C SER A 95 -0.08 14.41 -0.89
N PHE A 96 0.72 13.35 -0.75
CA PHE A 96 1.67 12.91 -1.78
C PHE A 96 0.96 12.51 -3.07
N LEU A 97 -0.11 11.70 -2.99
CA LEU A 97 -0.88 11.26 -4.15
C LEU A 97 -1.42 12.46 -4.93
N VAL A 98 -2.10 13.39 -4.25
CA VAL A 98 -2.69 14.57 -4.91
C VAL A 98 -1.59 15.46 -5.52
N SER A 99 -0.48 15.67 -4.80
CA SER A 99 0.62 16.53 -5.26
C SER A 99 1.40 15.95 -6.45
N ASN A 100 1.33 14.65 -6.68
CA ASN A 100 2.07 13.95 -7.73
C ASN A 100 1.16 13.46 -8.87
N GLY A 101 0.01 14.09 -9.09
CA GLY A 101 -0.85 13.81 -10.25
C GLY A 101 -1.65 12.51 -10.16
N TYR A 102 -1.84 11.97 -8.96
CA TYR A 102 -2.78 10.88 -8.72
C TYR A 102 -4.16 11.44 -8.39
N ARG A 103 -5.19 10.79 -8.93
CA ARG A 103 -6.60 11.11 -8.66
C ARG A 103 -7.22 10.01 -7.82
N ILE A 104 -7.73 10.38 -6.64
CA ILE A 104 -8.42 9.46 -5.73
C ILE A 104 -9.89 9.38 -6.15
N ASP A 105 -10.37 8.16 -6.40
CA ASP A 105 -11.76 7.89 -6.76
C ASP A 105 -12.60 7.67 -5.50
N THR A 106 -13.25 8.73 -5.05
CA THR A 106 -14.09 8.69 -3.85
C THR A 106 -15.42 7.95 -4.10
N SER A 107 -15.96 7.95 -5.32
CA SER A 107 -17.19 7.25 -5.68
C SER A 107 -17.05 5.74 -5.55
N ILE A 108 -16.04 5.15 -6.18
CA ILE A 108 -15.75 3.72 -6.10
C ILE A 108 -15.37 3.34 -4.67
N THR A 109 -14.56 4.17 -4.00
CA THR A 109 -14.18 3.94 -2.60
C THR A 109 -15.40 3.89 -1.69
N LYS A 110 -16.33 4.84 -1.80
CA LYS A 110 -17.58 4.85 -1.04
C LYS A 110 -18.45 3.64 -1.36
N MET A 111 -18.62 3.31 -2.64
CA MET A 111 -19.41 2.16 -3.07
C MET A 111 -18.90 0.85 -2.46
N MET A 112 -17.59 0.62 -2.51
CA MET A 112 -16.98 -0.60 -1.99
C MET A 112 -17.02 -0.66 -0.46
N ASN A 113 -16.76 0.45 0.23
CA ASN A 113 -16.81 0.50 1.70
C ASN A 113 -18.23 0.38 2.26
N ASN A 114 -19.25 0.74 1.48
CA ASN A 114 -20.65 0.59 1.86
C ASN A 114 -21.26 -0.74 1.40
N SER A 115 -20.55 -1.53 0.60
CA SER A 115 -21.05 -2.83 0.14
C SER A 115 -20.87 -3.92 1.19
N ASP A 116 -21.72 -4.95 1.15
CA ASP A 116 -21.56 -6.15 1.98
C ASP A 116 -20.39 -7.04 1.52
N ILE A 117 -19.79 -6.74 0.36
CA ILE A 117 -18.66 -7.46 -0.19
C ILE A 117 -17.38 -7.01 0.52
N ARG A 118 -16.88 -7.84 1.42
CA ARG A 118 -15.64 -7.60 2.15
C ARG A 118 -14.49 -8.42 1.56
N LEU A 119 -13.33 -7.78 1.43
CA LEU A 119 -12.10 -8.50 1.10
C LEU A 119 -11.64 -9.25 2.35
N SER A 120 -11.43 -10.56 2.24
CA SER A 120 -10.92 -11.38 3.33
C SER A 120 -9.59 -10.81 3.85
N ASN A 121 -9.56 -10.45 5.15
CA ASN A 121 -8.40 -9.92 5.86
C ASN A 121 -7.84 -8.58 5.35
N LYS A 122 -8.58 -7.83 4.52
CA LYS A 122 -8.14 -6.54 3.98
C LYS A 122 -9.27 -5.51 4.04
N ASN A 123 -8.96 -4.31 4.50
CA ASN A 123 -9.89 -3.17 4.42
C ASN A 123 -9.50 -2.27 3.26
N ILE A 124 -10.47 -1.84 2.45
CA ILE A 124 -10.21 -0.92 1.35
C ILE A 124 -9.97 0.48 1.91
N LEU A 125 -8.81 1.05 1.60
CA LEU A 125 -8.50 2.43 1.93
C LEU A 125 -9.03 3.36 0.84
N CYS A 126 -8.60 3.16 -0.40
CA CYS A 126 -9.10 3.93 -1.54
C CYS A 126 -8.76 3.28 -2.87
N PHE A 127 -9.48 3.72 -3.90
CA PHE A 127 -9.12 3.52 -5.30
C PHE A 127 -8.52 4.81 -5.87
N PHE A 128 -7.55 4.67 -6.75
CA PHE A 128 -6.92 5.82 -7.39
C PHE A 128 -6.37 5.48 -8.78
N THR A 129 -6.14 6.52 -9.58
CA THR A 129 -5.51 6.43 -10.90
C THR A 129 -4.36 7.42 -10.98
N TYR A 130 -3.32 7.07 -11.73
CA TYR A 130 -2.29 8.03 -12.11
C TYR A 130 -2.71 8.65 -13.44
N SER A 131 -2.83 9.98 -13.49
CA SER A 131 -3.16 10.66 -14.74
C SER A 131 -1.90 11.09 -15.50
N GLY A 132 -0.77 11.23 -14.81
CA GLY A 132 0.44 11.83 -15.36
C GLY A 132 0.20 13.27 -15.84
N ASP A 133 1.24 14.09 -15.88
CA ASP A 133 1.17 15.26 -16.76
C ASP A 133 1.23 14.72 -18.18
N VAL A 134 0.10 14.75 -18.89
CA VAL A 134 0.08 14.65 -20.34
C VAL A 134 0.81 15.90 -20.84
N LYS A 135 2.14 15.81 -21.00
CA LYS A 135 2.82 16.69 -21.94
C LYS A 135 2.40 16.21 -23.30
N ASP A 136 1.32 16.80 -23.80
CA ASP A 136 0.89 16.66 -25.18
C ASP A 136 2.12 16.83 -26.08
N HIS A 137 2.28 15.88 -26.99
CA HIS A 137 3.18 15.99 -28.12
C HIS A 137 2.78 17.20 -28.96
N MET A 138 3.33 18.37 -28.62
CA MET A 138 3.29 19.60 -29.43
C MET A 138 4.71 19.99 -29.81
N TYR A 139 5.34 19.15 -30.64
CA TYR A 139 6.22 19.61 -31.71
C TYR A 139 6.00 18.69 -32.90
N GLY A 140 4.93 18.98 -33.63
CA GLY A 140 4.91 18.73 -35.07
C GLY A 140 5.73 19.81 -35.74
N THR A 141 6.87 19.41 -36.29
CA THR A 141 7.52 20.01 -37.46
C THR A 141 8.20 18.88 -38.20
#